data_AF-A0AAP7NYZ2-F1
#
_entry.id   AF-A0AAP7NYZ2-F1
#
_cell.length_a   1.000
_cell.length_b   1.000
_cell.length_c   1.000
_cell.angle_alpha   90.00
_cell.angle_beta   90.00
_cell.angle_gamma   90.00
#
_symmetry.space_group_name_H-M   'P 1'
#
loop_
_entity.id
_entity.type
_entity.pdbx_description
1 polymer ?
#
loop_
_entity_poly.entity_id
_entity_poly.type
_entity_poly.pdbx_seq_one_letter_code
_entity_poly.pdbx_strand_id
1 'polypeptide(L)'
;MFILYIFVFAISSLITFRFWKRLTYNTLINTPIFLVALLYQVIGDAFAFKELNESIYLYFSLFMIIGSIIEIIVVVLCKYNYNNVAPNKQSINVPVPFIYFIAGGAVFILITSLSYAQQYGIVSDAFEAKMGSGIIGHALVFLMITPPFIYLAYANKKINKLTFIVCIMLVFSCLFLKQVKSWIMIPAVYFFVMYLYYNNVNKKRLMFHSILVTVILFMFFFLVYYFKNKFLNSDSDSWILIGQIYQHFLFYLFSGIGAFSEYLNANMPENSNSWYVLILPIVNTVHFFSGEPMQSAINPMNYIINYEISNSSNVFTMVGTLLMYLNNYSFLFYGIIVMFQSVLFISRKNVVACNVFWLITSFGLFSWFEYYYFHLASYEAPLYVLILSVIFSGKKSEKQLLNSHS
;
A
#
# COMPACT_ATOMS: atom_id res chain seq x y z
N MET A 1 -7.15 -24.81 13.23
CA MET A 1 -6.84 -23.42 13.67
C MET A 1 -7.64 -22.30 13.00
N PHE A 2 -8.15 -22.47 11.77
CA PHE A 2 -8.82 -21.42 11.00
C PHE A 2 -10.01 -20.74 11.70
N ILE A 3 -10.89 -21.51 12.34
CA ILE A 3 -12.06 -20.97 13.08
C ILE A 3 -11.62 -20.02 14.20
N LEU A 4 -10.55 -20.37 14.93
CA LEU A 4 -9.98 -19.51 15.97
C LEU A 4 -9.53 -18.17 15.39
N TYR A 5 -8.87 -18.18 14.22
CA TYR A 5 -8.46 -16.94 13.55
C TYR A 5 -9.64 -16.05 13.19
N ILE A 6 -10.75 -16.61 12.70
CA ILE A 6 -11.99 -15.85 12.45
C ILE A 6 -12.49 -15.18 13.74
N PHE A 7 -12.54 -15.94 14.84
CA PHE A 7 -12.96 -15.40 16.14
C PHE A 7 -12.01 -14.32 16.64
N VAL A 8 -10.70 -14.54 16.58
CA VAL A 8 -9.68 -13.57 17.01
C VAL A 8 -9.79 -12.28 16.20
N PHE A 9 -9.91 -12.37 14.88
CA PHE A 9 -10.06 -11.20 14.01
C PHE A 9 -11.32 -10.40 14.35
N ALA A 10 -12.47 -11.08 14.51
CA ALA A 10 -13.74 -10.44 14.84
C ALA A 10 -13.72 -9.79 16.23
N ILE A 11 -13.29 -10.53 17.26
CA ILE A 11 -13.23 -10.04 18.65
C ILE A 11 -12.26 -8.87 18.77
N SER A 12 -11.04 -9.02 18.23
CA SER A 12 -10.02 -7.97 18.30
C SER A 12 -10.49 -6.69 17.62
N SER A 13 -11.11 -6.79 16.44
CA SER A 13 -11.68 -5.65 15.73
C SER A 13 -12.86 -5.00 16.47
N LEU A 14 -13.73 -5.80 17.10
CA LEU A 14 -14.85 -5.29 17.90
C LEU A 14 -14.36 -4.55 19.16
N ILE A 15 -13.36 -5.11 19.85
CA ILE A 15 -12.79 -4.49 21.05
C ILE A 15 -12.11 -3.18 20.67
N THR A 16 -11.20 -3.17 19.68
CA THR A 16 -10.53 -1.94 19.26
C THR A 16 -11.54 -0.90 18.79
N PHE A 17 -12.57 -1.28 18.04
CA PHE A 17 -13.64 -0.37 17.64
C PHE A 17 -14.42 0.22 18.83
N ARG A 18 -14.61 -0.52 19.92
CA ARG A 18 -15.26 0.03 21.13
C ARG A 18 -14.46 1.16 21.75
N PHE A 19 -13.13 1.04 21.76
CA PHE A 19 -12.21 2.06 22.27
C PHE A 19 -12.03 3.23 21.30
N TRP A 20 -11.79 2.93 20.01
CA TRP A 20 -11.47 3.94 19.00
C TRP A 20 -12.69 4.54 18.29
N LYS A 21 -13.88 3.93 18.39
CA LYS A 21 -15.10 4.31 17.66
C LYS A 21 -14.90 4.47 16.14
N ARG A 22 -13.84 3.87 15.60
CA ARG A 22 -13.43 3.87 14.20
C ARG A 22 -12.52 2.67 13.94
N LEU A 23 -12.39 2.29 12.68
CA LEU A 23 -11.41 1.29 12.26
C LEU A 23 -9.99 1.85 12.45
N THR A 24 -9.10 1.01 12.94
CA THR A 24 -7.72 1.33 13.26
C THR A 24 -6.76 0.72 12.24
N TYR A 25 -5.49 1.10 12.28
CA TYR A 25 -4.49 0.60 11.34
C TYR A 25 -4.40 -0.93 11.36
N ASN A 26 -4.31 -1.54 12.55
CA ASN A 26 -4.20 -2.99 12.71
C ASN A 26 -5.38 -3.71 12.05
N THR A 27 -6.62 -3.28 12.33
CA THR A 27 -7.80 -3.87 11.70
C THR A 27 -7.80 -3.68 10.18
N LEU A 28 -7.41 -2.49 9.70
CA LEU A 28 -7.42 -2.19 8.27
C LEU A 28 -6.42 -3.06 7.50
N ILE A 29 -5.18 -3.19 7.95
CA ILE A 29 -4.15 -3.96 7.23
C ILE A 29 -4.37 -5.48 7.32
N ASN A 30 -4.98 -5.97 8.42
CA ASN A 30 -5.30 -7.39 8.57
C ASN A 30 -6.59 -7.78 7.82
N THR A 31 -7.46 -6.83 7.45
CA THR A 31 -8.70 -7.15 6.71
C THR A 31 -8.40 -7.80 5.35
N PRO A 32 -7.51 -7.27 4.49
CA PRO A 32 -7.10 -7.97 3.27
C PRO A 32 -6.46 -9.33 3.52
N ILE A 33 -5.61 -9.47 4.54
CA ILE A 33 -4.99 -10.76 4.91
C ILE A 33 -6.09 -11.78 5.25
N PHE A 34 -7.06 -11.39 6.07
CA PHE A 34 -8.21 -12.21 6.43
C PHE A 34 -9.03 -12.64 5.21
N LEU A 35 -9.36 -11.70 4.31
CA LEU A 35 -10.17 -12.00 3.12
C LEU A 35 -9.45 -12.92 2.14
N VAL A 36 -8.16 -12.68 1.89
CA VAL A 36 -7.38 -13.53 0.98
C VAL A 36 -7.17 -14.92 1.59
N ALA A 37 -6.90 -15.03 2.89
CA ALA A 37 -6.78 -16.32 3.57
C ALA A 37 -8.09 -17.11 3.53
N LEU A 38 -9.24 -16.44 3.71
CA LEU A 38 -10.56 -17.05 3.60
C LEU A 38 -10.83 -17.53 2.17
N LEU A 39 -10.53 -16.71 1.16
CA LEU A 39 -10.67 -17.10 -0.25
C LEU A 39 -9.77 -18.29 -0.57
N TYR A 40 -8.50 -18.26 -0.18
CA TYR A 40 -7.56 -19.36 -0.38
C TYR A 40 -8.13 -20.65 0.24
N GLN A 41 -8.62 -20.60 1.48
CA GLN A 41 -9.18 -21.79 2.15
C GLN A 41 -10.42 -22.37 1.44
N VAL A 42 -11.21 -21.53 0.76
CA VAL A 42 -12.47 -21.96 0.14
C VAL A 42 -12.27 -22.43 -1.31
N ILE A 43 -11.40 -21.77 -2.08
CA ILE A 43 -11.26 -22.02 -3.51
C ILE A 43 -9.85 -22.45 -3.93
N GLY A 44 -8.84 -22.40 -3.05
CA GLY A 44 -7.45 -22.68 -3.39
C GLY A 44 -7.26 -24.05 -4.05
N ASP A 45 -7.80 -25.10 -3.44
CA ASP A 45 -7.70 -26.48 -3.93
C ASP A 45 -8.32 -26.64 -5.33
N ALA A 46 -9.45 -25.95 -5.60
CA ALA A 46 -10.13 -25.99 -6.89
C ALA A 46 -9.28 -25.39 -8.03
N PHE A 47 -8.26 -24.59 -7.69
CA PHE A 47 -7.28 -24.03 -8.62
C PHE A 47 -5.88 -24.64 -8.43
N ALA A 48 -5.79 -25.83 -7.84
CA ALA A 48 -4.54 -26.57 -7.61
C ALA A 48 -3.50 -25.85 -6.74
N PHE A 49 -3.92 -24.91 -5.90
CA PHE A 49 -3.04 -24.34 -4.88
C PHE A 49 -2.79 -25.37 -3.76
N LYS A 50 -1.61 -25.30 -3.13
CA LYS A 50 -1.24 -26.18 -2.02
C LYS A 50 -2.06 -25.88 -0.77
N GLU A 51 -2.32 -26.90 0.05
CA GLU A 51 -3.01 -26.71 1.32
C GLU A 51 -2.22 -25.78 2.26
N LEU A 52 -2.94 -24.91 2.99
CA LEU A 52 -2.32 -23.98 3.93
C LEU A 52 -1.89 -24.67 5.23
N ASN A 53 -0.65 -24.43 5.67
CA ASN A 53 -0.16 -24.81 6.98
C ASN A 53 -1.01 -24.13 8.07
N GLU A 54 -1.57 -24.92 8.98
CA GLU A 54 -2.45 -24.42 10.05
C GLU A 54 -1.82 -23.34 10.94
N SER A 55 -0.49 -23.35 11.09
CA SER A 55 0.25 -22.38 11.90
C SER A 55 0.15 -20.96 11.35
N ILE A 56 -0.18 -20.79 10.06
CA ILE A 56 -0.38 -19.47 9.47
C ILE A 56 -1.47 -18.68 10.20
N TYR A 57 -2.54 -19.37 10.60
CA TYR A 57 -3.67 -18.80 11.33
C TYR A 57 -3.29 -18.43 12.76
N LEU A 58 -2.38 -19.18 13.37
CA LEU A 58 -1.84 -18.85 14.68
C LEU A 58 -1.06 -17.54 14.62
N TYR A 59 -0.13 -17.39 13.67
CA TYR A 59 0.65 -16.16 13.54
C TYR A 59 -0.22 -14.95 13.17
N PHE A 60 -1.15 -15.08 12.23
CA PHE A 60 -2.09 -13.99 11.94
C PHE A 60 -2.90 -13.59 13.18
N SER A 61 -3.33 -14.56 13.99
CA SER A 61 -4.03 -14.30 15.25
C SER A 61 -3.15 -13.55 16.26
N LEU A 62 -1.90 -13.98 16.45
CA LEU A 62 -0.97 -13.36 17.40
C LEU A 62 -0.63 -11.92 17.02
N PHE A 63 -0.33 -11.66 15.75
CA PHE A 63 -0.09 -10.30 15.25
C PHE A 63 -1.32 -9.42 15.44
N MET A 64 -2.52 -9.91 15.10
CA MET A 64 -3.77 -9.18 15.32
C MET A 64 -3.98 -8.82 16.80
N ILE A 65 -3.77 -9.77 17.71
CA ILE A 65 -3.91 -9.55 19.16
C ILE A 65 -2.92 -8.49 19.65
N ILE A 66 -1.64 -8.62 19.29
CA ILE A 66 -0.60 -7.67 19.71
C ILE A 66 -0.90 -6.26 19.20
N GLY A 67 -1.26 -6.13 17.92
CA GLY A 67 -1.65 -4.83 17.36
C GLY A 67 -2.84 -4.22 18.10
N SER A 68 -3.86 -5.02 18.42
CA SER A 68 -5.03 -4.56 19.17
C SER A 68 -4.71 -4.13 20.59
N ILE A 69 -3.83 -4.85 21.29
CA ILE A 69 -3.36 -4.45 22.63
C ILE A 69 -2.66 -3.09 22.57
N ILE A 70 -1.74 -2.90 21.62
CA ILE A 70 -1.02 -1.63 21.45
C ILE A 70 -1.99 -0.48 21.14
N GLU A 71 -2.95 -0.69 20.23
CA GLU A 71 -3.96 0.33 19.90
C GLU A 71 -4.79 0.75 21.11
N ILE A 72 -5.18 -0.21 21.97
CA ILE A 72 -5.91 0.09 23.20
C ILE A 72 -5.03 0.88 24.17
N ILE A 73 -3.77 0.46 24.37
CA ILE A 73 -2.82 1.16 25.24
C ILE A 73 -2.64 2.61 24.78
N VAL A 74 -2.39 2.84 23.48
CA VAL A 74 -2.17 4.19 22.94
C VAL A 74 -3.39 5.09 23.14
N VAL A 75 -4.60 4.59 22.88
CA VAL A 75 -5.81 5.43 23.04
C VAL A 75 -6.09 5.78 24.50
N VAL A 76 -5.78 4.86 25.42
CA VAL A 76 -5.96 5.05 26.86
C VAL A 76 -4.91 6.04 27.41
N LEU A 77 -3.65 5.87 27.05
CA LEU A 77 -2.56 6.77 27.46
C LEU A 77 -2.73 8.18 26.88
N CYS A 78 -3.16 8.27 25.62
CA CYS A 78 -3.34 9.54 24.91
C CYS A 78 -4.79 10.04 24.92
N LYS A 79 -5.62 9.63 25.89
CA LYS A 79 -7.06 9.95 25.94
C LYS A 79 -7.39 11.44 25.84
N TYR A 80 -6.51 12.31 26.34
CA TYR A 80 -6.68 13.76 26.30
C TYR A 80 -6.48 14.35 24.88
N ASN A 81 -5.66 13.70 24.07
CA ASN A 81 -5.41 14.08 22.67
C ASN A 81 -6.38 13.39 21.70
N TYR A 82 -7.07 12.35 22.16
CA TYR A 82 -7.96 11.55 21.35
C TYR A 82 -9.19 12.36 20.89
N ASN A 83 -9.39 12.40 19.58
CA ASN A 83 -10.50 13.14 18.98
C ASN A 83 -11.04 12.42 17.73
N ASN A 84 -12.37 12.31 17.63
CA ASN A 84 -13.10 11.69 16.51
C ASN A 84 -13.69 12.67 15.51
N VAL A 85 -13.59 13.97 15.74
CA VAL A 85 -14.09 14.99 14.83
C VAL A 85 -13.30 14.94 13.53
N ALA A 86 -14.00 14.65 12.43
CA ALA A 86 -13.43 14.69 11.09
C ALA A 86 -13.11 16.14 10.70
N PRO A 87 -12.00 16.38 9.98
CA PRO A 87 -11.63 17.73 9.59
C PRO A 87 -12.43 18.21 8.39
N ASN A 88 -12.50 19.53 8.23
CA ASN A 88 -13.10 20.15 7.06
C ASN A 88 -12.15 20.08 5.84
N LYS A 89 -12.65 19.80 4.64
CA LYS A 89 -11.89 19.83 3.37
C LYS A 89 -11.14 21.15 3.13
N GLN A 90 -11.66 22.25 3.65
CA GLN A 90 -11.05 23.57 3.58
C GLN A 90 -9.80 23.73 4.45
N SER A 91 -9.48 22.73 5.29
CA SER A 91 -8.27 22.71 6.10
C SER A 91 -6.99 22.68 5.25
N ILE A 92 -7.05 22.01 4.09
CA ILE A 92 -5.97 21.96 3.10
C ILE A 92 -6.38 22.80 1.89
N ASN A 93 -5.65 23.88 1.66
CA ASN A 93 -5.86 24.80 0.54
C ASN A 93 -4.78 24.60 -0.53
N VAL A 94 -5.04 23.71 -1.47
CA VAL A 94 -4.13 23.43 -2.58
C VAL A 94 -4.19 24.57 -3.61
N PRO A 95 -3.05 25.24 -3.89
CA PRO A 95 -3.02 26.37 -4.81
C PRO A 95 -3.08 25.89 -6.27
N VAL A 96 -3.75 26.66 -7.13
CA VAL A 96 -3.88 26.33 -8.57
C VAL A 96 -2.51 26.16 -9.27
N PRO A 97 -1.49 27.00 -9.01
CA PRO A 97 -0.14 26.79 -9.56
C PRO A 97 0.45 25.39 -9.29
N PHE A 98 0.14 24.79 -8.13
CA PHE A 98 0.61 23.45 -7.81
C PHE A 98 -0.02 22.38 -8.73
N ILE A 99 -1.28 22.56 -9.13
CA ILE A 99 -1.94 21.64 -10.07
C ILE A 99 -1.28 21.71 -11.45
N TYR A 100 -0.94 22.92 -11.91
CA TYR A 100 -0.22 23.08 -13.18
C TYR A 100 1.22 22.57 -13.10
N PHE A 101 1.88 22.70 -11.95
CA PHE A 101 3.19 22.09 -11.72
C PHE A 101 3.13 20.55 -11.84
N ILE A 102 2.11 19.92 -11.24
CA ILE A 102 1.90 18.47 -11.39
C ILE A 102 1.65 18.08 -12.84
N ALA A 103 0.78 18.81 -13.55
CA ALA A 103 0.48 18.52 -14.95
C ALA A 103 1.72 18.67 -15.84
N GLY A 104 2.51 19.74 -15.64
CA GLY A 104 3.76 19.96 -16.37
C GLY A 104 4.81 18.87 -16.07
N GLY A 105 4.95 18.48 -14.80
CA GLY A 105 5.83 17.38 -14.40
C GLY A 105 5.42 16.04 -15.01
N ALA A 106 4.12 15.74 -15.04
CA ALA A 106 3.59 14.54 -15.69
C ALA A 106 3.87 14.55 -17.21
N VAL A 107 3.65 15.67 -17.89
CA VAL A 107 3.97 15.81 -19.33
C VAL A 107 5.47 15.61 -19.58
N PHE A 108 6.33 16.19 -18.73
CA PHE A 108 7.79 15.99 -18.82
C PHE A 108 8.19 14.51 -18.67
N ILE A 109 7.60 13.78 -17.71
CA ILE A 109 7.82 12.34 -17.54
C ILE A 109 7.35 11.57 -18.77
N LEU A 110 6.17 11.90 -19.33
CA LEU A 110 5.68 11.27 -20.54
C LEU A 110 6.65 11.47 -21.71
N ILE A 111 7.12 12.70 -21.95
CA ILE A 111 8.11 12.98 -23.01
C ILE A 111 9.38 12.16 -22.80
N THR A 112 9.89 12.12 -21.56
CA THR A 112 11.10 11.35 -21.22
C THR A 112 10.88 9.85 -21.43
N SER A 113 9.69 9.34 -21.08
CA SER A 113 9.32 7.94 -21.29
C SER A 113 9.25 7.58 -22.78
N LEU A 114 8.84 8.49 -23.67
CA LEU A 114 8.89 8.25 -25.11
C LEU A 114 10.34 8.04 -25.57
N SER A 115 11.27 8.87 -25.10
CA SER A 115 12.70 8.72 -25.43
C SER A 115 13.25 7.38 -24.91
N TYR A 116 12.92 6.99 -23.68
CA TYR A 116 13.33 5.68 -23.14
C TYR A 116 12.69 4.52 -23.91
N ALA A 117 11.42 4.63 -24.30
CA ALA A 117 10.73 3.61 -25.07
C ALA A 117 11.36 3.41 -26.46
N GLN A 118 11.81 4.49 -27.12
CA GLN A 118 12.54 4.41 -28.38
C GLN A 118 13.91 3.73 -28.23
N GLN A 119 14.59 3.95 -27.10
CA GLN A 119 15.93 3.39 -26.87
C GLN A 119 15.90 1.93 -26.41
N TYR A 120 14.98 1.58 -25.50
CA TYR A 120 15.00 0.30 -24.80
C TYR A 120 13.79 -0.60 -25.14
N GLY A 121 12.77 -0.08 -25.82
CA GLY A 121 11.48 -0.74 -26.00
C GLY A 121 10.60 -0.61 -24.74
N ILE A 122 9.32 -0.25 -24.93
CA ILE A 122 8.42 0.12 -23.83
C ILE A 122 8.16 -1.00 -22.80
N VAL A 123 8.33 -2.27 -23.16
CA VAL A 123 8.03 -3.43 -22.30
C VAL A 123 9.29 -4.13 -21.76
N SER A 124 10.48 -3.57 -22.01
CA SER A 124 11.73 -4.19 -21.56
C SER A 124 12.02 -3.92 -20.10
N ASP A 125 12.75 -4.84 -19.46
CA ASP A 125 13.24 -4.67 -18.09
C ASP A 125 14.18 -3.46 -17.98
N ALA A 126 14.90 -3.12 -19.05
CA ALA A 126 15.75 -1.93 -19.12
C ALA A 126 14.92 -0.63 -19.07
N PHE A 127 13.82 -0.56 -19.81
CA PHE A 127 12.87 0.56 -19.73
C PHE A 127 12.27 0.67 -18.33
N GLU A 128 11.82 -0.45 -17.79
CA GLU A 128 11.23 -0.52 -16.45
C GLU A 128 12.22 -0.04 -15.37
N ALA A 129 13.48 -0.49 -15.44
CA ALA A 129 14.55 -0.09 -14.54
C ALA A 129 14.85 1.41 -14.68
N LYS A 130 14.84 1.94 -15.92
CA LYS A 130 15.16 3.34 -16.15
C LYS A 130 14.07 4.28 -15.63
N MET A 131 12.80 3.93 -15.83
CA MET A 131 11.65 4.61 -15.23
C MET A 131 11.68 4.57 -13.69
N GLY A 132 12.24 3.51 -13.09
CA GLY A 132 12.39 3.36 -11.64
C GLY A 132 13.60 4.03 -11.02
N SER A 133 14.45 4.70 -11.80
CA SER A 133 15.76 5.19 -11.34
C SER A 133 15.91 6.71 -11.46
N GLY A 134 16.83 7.27 -10.67
CA GLY A 134 17.19 8.69 -10.72
C GLY A 134 16.01 9.63 -10.56
N ILE A 135 16.09 10.79 -11.21
CA ILE A 135 15.10 11.87 -11.03
C ILE A 135 13.70 11.47 -11.48
N ILE A 136 13.58 10.59 -12.48
CA ILE A 136 12.29 10.10 -12.97
C ILE A 136 11.63 9.19 -11.94
N GLY A 137 12.40 8.27 -11.33
CA GLY A 137 11.91 7.42 -10.25
C GLY A 137 11.36 8.25 -9.07
N HIS A 138 12.12 9.22 -8.59
CA HIS A 138 11.65 10.11 -7.51
C HIS A 138 10.45 10.96 -7.91
N ALA A 139 10.41 11.46 -9.16
CA ALA A 139 9.26 12.20 -9.67
C ALA A 139 8.00 11.34 -9.75
N LEU A 140 8.11 10.05 -10.10
CA LEU A 140 6.99 9.12 -10.06
C LEU A 140 6.50 8.86 -8.62
N VAL A 141 7.42 8.72 -7.65
CA VAL A 141 7.05 8.60 -6.22
C VAL A 141 6.33 9.87 -5.76
N PHE A 142 6.78 11.04 -6.20
CA PHE A 142 6.09 12.29 -5.94
C PHE A 142 4.70 12.30 -6.59
N LEU A 143 4.55 11.91 -7.85
CA LEU A 143 3.24 11.86 -8.52
C LEU A 143 2.26 10.91 -7.81
N MET A 144 2.73 9.78 -7.26
CA MET A 144 1.93 8.81 -6.51
C MET A 144 1.12 9.46 -5.38
N ILE A 145 1.65 10.49 -4.72
CA ILE A 145 0.98 11.12 -3.58
C ILE A 145 0.00 12.25 -3.95
N THR A 146 0.01 12.70 -5.21
CA THR A 146 -0.72 13.89 -5.65
C THR A 146 -2.25 13.73 -5.84
N PRO A 147 -2.84 12.56 -6.13
CA PRO A 147 -4.26 12.47 -6.46
C PRO A 147 -5.22 13.05 -5.39
N PRO A 148 -5.04 12.82 -4.07
CA PRO A 148 -5.86 13.48 -3.05
C PRO A 148 -5.77 15.02 -3.09
N PHE A 149 -4.59 15.58 -3.36
CA PHE A 149 -4.40 17.04 -3.41
C PHE A 149 -5.08 17.65 -4.65
N ILE A 150 -5.02 16.96 -5.79
CA ILE A 150 -5.76 17.35 -7.01
C ILE A 150 -7.27 17.32 -6.73
N TYR A 151 -7.75 16.28 -6.04
CA TYR A 151 -9.14 16.20 -5.61
C TYR A 151 -9.53 17.32 -4.65
N LEU A 152 -8.69 17.66 -3.69
CA LEU A 152 -8.97 18.76 -2.75
C LEU A 152 -9.05 20.12 -3.48
N ALA A 153 -8.18 20.37 -4.47
CA ALA A 153 -8.29 21.56 -5.31
C ALA A 153 -9.64 21.61 -6.05
N TYR A 154 -10.10 20.48 -6.60
CA TYR A 154 -11.40 20.37 -7.26
C TYR A 154 -12.57 20.56 -6.27
N ALA A 155 -12.56 19.85 -5.14
CA ALA A 155 -13.59 19.90 -4.12
C ALA A 155 -13.73 21.30 -3.49
N ASN A 156 -12.62 22.04 -3.39
CA ASN A 156 -12.58 23.42 -2.94
C ASN A 156 -12.84 24.44 -4.07
N LYS A 157 -13.32 23.98 -5.24
CA LYS A 157 -13.67 24.79 -6.42
C LYS A 157 -12.52 25.66 -6.96
N LYS A 158 -11.26 25.27 -6.74
CA LYS A 158 -10.08 25.97 -7.27
C LYS A 158 -9.79 25.62 -8.73
N ILE A 159 -10.18 24.42 -9.16
CA ILE A 159 -10.08 23.95 -10.54
C ILE A 159 -11.43 23.40 -11.01
N ASN A 160 -11.66 23.42 -12.33
CA ASN A 160 -12.88 22.89 -12.92
C ASN A 160 -12.80 21.35 -13.07
N LYS A 161 -13.94 20.72 -13.42
CA LYS A 161 -14.04 19.27 -13.59
C LYS A 161 -13.13 18.72 -14.69
N LEU A 162 -12.96 19.45 -15.79
CA LEU A 162 -12.11 19.03 -16.90
C LEU A 162 -10.64 18.99 -16.49
N THR A 163 -10.14 20.05 -15.85
CA THR A 163 -8.77 20.11 -15.31
C THR A 163 -8.51 19.00 -14.31
N PHE A 164 -9.47 18.73 -13.41
CA PHE A 164 -9.39 17.60 -12.48
C PHE A 164 -9.21 16.27 -13.20
N ILE A 165 -10.08 15.96 -14.18
CA ILE A 165 -10.03 14.69 -14.94
C ILE A 165 -8.71 14.58 -15.71
N VAL A 166 -8.29 15.63 -16.42
CA VAL A 166 -7.04 15.64 -17.19
C VAL A 166 -5.83 15.41 -16.29
N CYS A 167 -5.73 16.09 -15.15
CA CYS A 167 -4.60 15.91 -14.24
C CYS A 167 -4.55 14.50 -13.66
N ILE A 168 -5.69 13.93 -13.24
CA ILE A 168 -5.76 12.55 -12.74
C ILE A 168 -5.34 11.57 -13.84
N MET A 169 -5.84 11.71 -15.07
CA MET A 169 -5.43 10.84 -16.18
C MET A 169 -3.93 10.94 -16.46
N LEU A 170 -3.35 12.14 -16.48
CA LEU A 170 -1.91 12.32 -16.69
C LEU A 170 -1.07 11.62 -15.61
N VAL A 171 -1.44 11.79 -14.33
CA VAL A 171 -0.74 11.15 -13.21
C VAL A 171 -0.80 9.63 -13.34
N PHE A 172 -2.00 9.06 -13.53
CA PHE A 172 -2.15 7.61 -13.62
C PHE A 172 -1.51 7.02 -14.89
N SER A 173 -1.45 7.76 -16.00
CA SER A 173 -0.69 7.35 -17.19
C SER A 173 0.81 7.26 -16.90
N CYS A 174 1.39 8.22 -16.19
CA CYS A 174 2.81 8.17 -15.82
C CYS A 174 3.12 6.96 -14.92
N LEU A 175 2.26 6.72 -13.92
CA LEU A 175 2.40 5.58 -13.01
C LEU A 175 2.21 4.24 -13.74
N PHE A 176 1.32 4.18 -14.72
CA PHE A 176 1.10 3.00 -15.54
C PHE A 176 2.33 2.61 -16.36
N LEU A 177 3.07 3.60 -16.87
CA LEU A 177 4.30 3.36 -17.63
C LEU A 177 5.43 2.73 -16.81
N LYS A 178 5.39 2.79 -15.48
CA LYS A 178 6.36 2.04 -14.65
C LYS A 178 6.16 0.53 -14.75
N GLN A 179 5.00 0.05 -15.20
CA GLN A 179 4.64 -1.36 -15.40
C GLN A 179 4.68 -2.22 -14.13
N VAL A 180 4.75 -1.60 -12.96
CA VAL A 180 4.68 -2.28 -11.67
C VAL A 180 3.32 -2.01 -11.05
N LYS A 181 2.52 -3.05 -10.85
CA LYS A 181 1.14 -2.97 -10.35
C LYS A 181 0.97 -2.10 -9.09
N SER A 182 1.87 -2.21 -8.12
CA SER A 182 1.78 -1.48 -6.85
C SER A 182 1.86 0.04 -7.04
N TRP A 183 2.57 0.52 -8.06
CA TRP A 183 2.73 1.95 -8.35
C TRP A 183 1.44 2.62 -8.83
N ILE A 184 0.44 1.85 -9.24
CA ILE A 184 -0.89 2.34 -9.65
C ILE A 184 -1.91 2.02 -8.56
N MET A 185 -1.82 0.83 -7.98
CA MET A 185 -2.80 0.35 -7.00
C MET A 185 -2.73 1.11 -5.68
N ILE A 186 -1.52 1.35 -5.15
CA ILE A 186 -1.31 2.09 -3.89
C ILE A 186 -1.86 3.53 -3.98
N PRO A 187 -1.54 4.35 -5.01
CA PRO A 187 -2.10 5.69 -5.12
C PRO A 187 -3.60 5.70 -5.39
N ALA A 188 -4.15 4.70 -6.08
CA ALA A 188 -5.60 4.57 -6.24
C ALA A 188 -6.31 4.30 -4.90
N VAL A 189 -5.74 3.40 -4.07
CA VAL A 189 -6.23 3.14 -2.72
C VAL A 189 -6.08 4.37 -1.84
N TYR A 190 -4.93 5.05 -1.88
CA TYR A 190 -4.70 6.28 -1.13
C TYR A 190 -5.70 7.38 -1.51
N PHE A 191 -5.94 7.56 -2.81
CA PHE A 191 -6.94 8.48 -3.30
C PHE A 191 -8.34 8.14 -2.78
N PHE A 192 -8.71 6.86 -2.83
CA PHE A 192 -9.99 6.39 -2.36
C PHE A 192 -10.20 6.61 -0.86
N VAL A 193 -9.25 6.20 0.00
CA VAL A 193 -9.38 6.36 1.45
C VAL A 193 -9.41 7.84 1.85
N MET A 194 -8.64 8.69 1.18
CA MET A 194 -8.68 10.13 1.40
C MET A 194 -10.00 10.74 0.93
N TYR A 195 -10.55 10.29 -0.19
CA TYR A 195 -11.89 10.67 -0.63
C TYR A 195 -12.93 10.33 0.44
N LEU A 196 -12.92 9.11 0.98
CA LEU A 196 -13.84 8.70 2.04
C LEU A 196 -13.69 9.58 3.29
N TYR A 197 -12.44 9.81 3.70
CA TYR A 197 -12.08 10.60 4.87
C TYR A 197 -12.64 12.02 4.82
N TYR A 198 -12.51 12.69 3.68
CA TYR A 198 -12.95 14.07 3.51
C TYR A 198 -14.45 14.23 3.24
N ASN A 199 -15.12 13.18 2.73
CA ASN A 199 -16.53 13.27 2.30
C ASN A 199 -17.54 12.72 3.31
N ASN A 200 -17.11 12.08 4.40
CA ASN A 200 -18.00 11.42 5.36
C ASN A 200 -19.06 10.56 4.66
N VAL A 201 -18.61 9.71 3.74
CA VAL A 201 -19.46 8.91 2.86
C VAL A 201 -20.30 7.93 3.69
N ASN A 202 -21.62 7.89 3.43
CA ASN A 202 -22.52 6.97 4.12
C ASN A 202 -22.26 5.49 3.73
N LYS A 203 -22.77 4.55 4.52
CA LYS A 203 -22.51 3.10 4.35
C LYS A 203 -22.87 2.57 2.94
N LYS A 204 -24.03 2.96 2.38
CA LYS A 204 -24.46 2.51 1.05
C LYS A 204 -23.49 2.98 -0.04
N ARG A 205 -23.13 4.25 -0.01
CA ARG A 205 -22.15 4.82 -0.95
C ARG A 205 -20.77 4.21 -0.74
N LEU A 206 -20.34 3.98 0.50
CA LEU A 206 -19.06 3.33 0.79
C LEU A 206 -18.96 1.97 0.08
N MET A 207 -19.99 1.13 0.19
CA MET A 207 -20.03 -0.17 -0.48
C MET A 207 -19.91 -0.03 -1.99
N PHE A 208 -20.70 0.86 -2.60
CA PHE A 208 -20.64 1.13 -4.03
C PHE A 208 -19.25 1.59 -4.50
N HIS A 209 -18.64 2.57 -3.82
CA HIS A 209 -17.31 3.05 -4.21
C HIS A 209 -16.23 1.99 -3.97
N SER A 210 -16.36 1.16 -2.94
CA SER A 210 -15.41 0.07 -2.68
C SER A 210 -15.45 -0.97 -3.80
N ILE A 211 -16.66 -1.32 -4.29
CA ILE A 211 -16.81 -2.20 -5.46
C ILE A 211 -16.18 -1.55 -6.70
N LEU A 212 -16.47 -0.27 -6.95
CA LEU A 212 -15.91 0.46 -8.08
C LEU A 212 -14.37 0.48 -8.05
N VAL A 213 -13.77 0.76 -6.90
CA VAL A 213 -12.32 0.75 -6.72
C VAL A 213 -11.77 -0.66 -6.92
N THR A 214 -12.43 -1.69 -6.41
CA THR A 214 -12.02 -3.09 -6.63
C THR A 214 -12.01 -3.44 -8.11
N VAL A 215 -13.05 -3.05 -8.86
CA VAL A 215 -13.11 -3.23 -10.31
C VAL A 215 -12.01 -2.46 -11.01
N ILE A 216 -11.73 -1.21 -10.62
CA ILE A 216 -10.65 -0.40 -11.19
C ILE A 216 -9.28 -1.04 -10.93
N LEU A 217 -9.02 -1.52 -9.71
CA LEU A 217 -7.77 -2.19 -9.35
C LEU A 217 -7.59 -3.49 -10.15
N PHE A 218 -8.66 -4.26 -10.29
CA PHE A 218 -8.68 -5.45 -11.15
C PHE A 218 -8.40 -5.08 -12.61
N MET A 219 -9.06 -4.05 -13.15
CA MET A 219 -8.80 -3.57 -14.50
C MET A 219 -7.35 -3.08 -14.68
N PHE A 220 -6.77 -2.37 -13.71
CA PHE A 220 -5.36 -1.96 -13.79
C PHE A 220 -4.42 -3.16 -13.80
N PHE A 221 -4.65 -4.18 -12.96
CA PHE A 221 -3.89 -5.41 -13.00
C PHE A 221 -3.98 -6.03 -14.41
N PHE A 222 -5.20 -6.25 -14.90
CA PHE A 222 -5.43 -6.84 -16.22
C PHE A 222 -4.77 -6.03 -17.34
N LEU A 223 -4.91 -4.71 -17.33
CA LEU A 223 -4.33 -3.82 -18.34
C LEU A 223 -2.81 -3.88 -18.36
N VAL A 224 -2.13 -3.87 -17.20
CA VAL A 224 -0.66 -3.96 -17.14
C VAL A 224 -0.17 -5.27 -17.76
N TYR A 225 -0.78 -6.40 -17.39
CA TYR A 225 -0.36 -7.71 -17.92
C TYR A 225 -0.77 -7.94 -19.37
N TYR A 226 -1.97 -7.48 -19.76
CA TYR A 226 -2.42 -7.54 -21.15
C TYR A 226 -1.51 -6.70 -22.05
N PHE A 227 -1.16 -5.49 -21.62
CA PHE A 227 -0.21 -4.62 -22.32
C PHE A 227 1.15 -5.31 -22.47
N LYS A 228 1.72 -5.85 -21.38
CA LYS A 228 3.02 -6.53 -21.41
C LYS A 228 3.01 -7.73 -22.37
N ASN A 229 2.01 -8.60 -22.28
CA ASN A 229 1.94 -9.81 -23.09
C ASN A 229 1.63 -9.55 -24.56
N LYS A 230 0.74 -8.61 -24.89
CA LYS A 230 0.36 -8.35 -26.29
C LYS A 230 1.49 -7.72 -27.10
N PHE A 231 2.34 -6.93 -26.45
CA PHE A 231 3.56 -6.38 -27.07
C PHE A 231 4.66 -7.43 -27.26
N LEU A 232 4.78 -8.39 -26.35
CA LEU A 232 5.77 -9.47 -26.46
C LEU A 232 5.33 -10.57 -27.45
N ASN A 233 4.03 -10.88 -27.48
CA ASN A 233 3.44 -11.95 -28.29
C ASN A 233 2.24 -11.40 -29.08
N SER A 234 2.52 -10.65 -30.16
CA SER A 234 1.50 -9.99 -30.99
C SER A 234 0.45 -10.95 -31.54
N ASP A 235 0.84 -12.20 -31.80
CA ASP A 235 0.03 -13.19 -32.51
C ASP A 235 -0.76 -14.12 -31.56
N SER A 236 -0.66 -13.90 -30.25
CA SER A 236 -1.40 -14.69 -29.26
C SER A 236 -2.92 -14.50 -29.39
N ASP A 237 -3.65 -15.63 -29.33
CA ASP A 237 -5.12 -15.63 -29.22
C ASP A 237 -5.52 -14.92 -27.92
N SER A 238 -6.42 -13.95 -28.07
CA SER A 238 -6.87 -13.09 -26.97
C SER A 238 -7.56 -13.90 -25.87
N TRP A 239 -8.26 -14.99 -26.20
CA TRP A 239 -8.95 -15.81 -25.20
C TRP A 239 -7.98 -16.62 -24.33
N ILE A 240 -6.96 -17.21 -24.96
CA ILE A 240 -5.90 -17.94 -24.26
C ILE A 240 -5.14 -16.97 -23.35
N LEU A 241 -4.84 -15.76 -23.85
CA LEU A 241 -4.17 -14.73 -23.08
C LEU A 241 -4.98 -14.29 -21.85
N ILE A 242 -6.29 -14.11 -21.99
CA ILE A 242 -7.17 -13.78 -20.86
C ILE A 242 -7.13 -14.88 -19.79
N GLY A 243 -7.19 -16.16 -20.20
CA GLY A 243 -7.07 -17.29 -19.28
C GLY A 243 -5.74 -17.31 -18.52
N GLN A 244 -4.63 -17.05 -19.21
CA GLN A 244 -3.30 -16.95 -18.59
C GLN A 244 -3.20 -15.78 -17.60
N ILE A 245 -3.72 -14.60 -17.96
CA ILE A 245 -3.73 -13.42 -17.07
C ILE A 245 -4.58 -13.72 -15.83
N TYR A 246 -5.69 -14.43 -15.97
CA TYR A 246 -6.53 -14.83 -14.84
C TYR A 246 -5.82 -15.81 -13.89
N GLN A 247 -5.18 -16.86 -14.41
CA GLN A 247 -4.36 -17.76 -13.59
C GLN A 247 -3.22 -17.01 -12.90
N HIS A 248 -2.58 -16.08 -13.61
CA HIS A 248 -1.54 -15.23 -13.04
C HIS A 248 -2.08 -14.29 -11.95
N PHE A 249 -3.28 -13.74 -12.13
CA PHE A 249 -3.95 -12.95 -11.10
C PHE A 249 -4.18 -13.76 -9.82
N LEU A 250 -4.72 -14.98 -9.93
CA LEU A 250 -4.91 -15.86 -8.78
C LEU A 250 -3.58 -16.22 -8.11
N PHE A 251 -2.55 -16.54 -8.90
CA PHE A 251 -1.21 -16.79 -8.36
C PHE A 251 -0.70 -15.60 -7.54
N TYR A 252 -0.81 -14.38 -8.07
CA TYR A 252 -0.41 -13.18 -7.35
C TYR A 252 -1.29 -12.89 -6.13
N LEU A 253 -2.61 -13.11 -6.22
CA LEU A 253 -3.55 -12.96 -5.11
C LEU A 253 -3.22 -13.89 -3.94
N PHE A 254 -2.71 -15.08 -4.22
CA PHE A 254 -2.42 -16.08 -3.20
C PHE A 254 -0.93 -16.19 -2.82
N SER A 255 -0.04 -15.54 -3.57
CA SER A 255 1.40 -15.61 -3.42
C SER A 255 1.91 -15.34 -2.00
N GLY A 256 1.57 -14.20 -1.40
CA GLY A 256 2.09 -13.83 -0.07
C GLY A 256 1.66 -14.80 1.04
N ILE A 257 0.43 -15.30 0.98
CA ILE A 257 -0.12 -16.25 1.97
C ILE A 257 0.42 -17.66 1.71
N GLY A 258 0.41 -18.13 0.46
CA GLY A 258 0.91 -19.44 0.07
C GLY A 258 2.40 -19.60 0.32
N ALA A 259 3.22 -18.60 -0.01
CA ALA A 259 4.66 -18.64 0.25
C ALA A 259 4.95 -18.63 1.76
N PHE A 260 4.20 -17.86 2.55
CA PHE A 260 4.33 -17.90 4.01
C PHE A 260 3.94 -19.27 4.58
N SER A 261 2.88 -19.90 4.06
CA SER A 261 2.52 -21.28 4.41
C SER A 261 3.66 -22.26 4.12
N GLU A 262 4.24 -22.21 2.93
CA GLU A 262 5.35 -23.09 2.56
C GLU A 262 6.62 -22.84 3.37
N TYR A 263 6.87 -21.59 3.78
CA TYR A 263 7.93 -21.25 4.71
C TYR A 263 7.75 -21.91 6.08
N LEU A 264 6.51 -21.96 6.58
CA LEU A 264 6.18 -22.67 7.81
C LEU A 264 6.35 -24.19 7.65
N ASN A 265 5.94 -24.76 6.51
CA ASN A 265 6.17 -26.17 6.17
C ASN A 265 7.66 -26.53 6.10
N ALA A 266 8.51 -25.59 5.67
CA ALA A 266 9.95 -25.74 5.63
C ALA A 266 10.64 -25.60 7.01
N ASN A 267 9.89 -25.59 8.11
CA ASN A 267 10.37 -25.39 9.48
C ASN A 267 11.06 -24.04 9.72
N MET A 268 10.59 -22.98 9.05
CA MET A 268 11.05 -21.60 9.25
C MET A 268 12.58 -21.45 9.19
N PRO A 269 13.23 -21.78 8.06
CA PRO A 269 14.66 -21.56 7.93
C PRO A 269 14.98 -20.09 8.27
N GLU A 270 15.90 -19.87 9.21
CA GLU A 270 16.18 -18.54 9.71
C GLU A 270 16.99 -17.72 8.70
N ASN A 271 16.61 -16.45 8.52
CA ASN A 271 17.43 -15.45 7.83
C ASN A 271 17.63 -14.20 8.73
N SER A 272 17.70 -14.41 10.04
CA SER A 272 17.74 -13.37 11.08
C SER A 272 18.98 -12.46 10.99
N ASN A 273 20.07 -12.96 10.41
CA ASN A 273 21.28 -12.18 10.15
C ASN A 273 21.06 -11.02 9.15
N SER A 274 19.95 -11.03 8.41
CA SER A 274 19.59 -10.01 7.42
C SER A 274 18.45 -9.09 7.86
N TRP A 275 18.26 -8.88 9.18
CA TRP A 275 17.23 -8.00 9.73
C TRP A 275 17.21 -6.58 9.12
N TYR A 276 18.37 -6.08 8.69
CA TYR A 276 18.55 -4.76 8.10
C TYR A 276 17.75 -4.57 6.80
N VAL A 277 17.33 -5.66 6.14
CA VAL A 277 16.44 -5.64 4.96
C VAL A 277 15.10 -4.97 5.29
N LEU A 278 14.60 -5.07 6.53
CA LEU A 278 13.34 -4.44 6.93
C LEU A 278 13.38 -2.91 6.96
N ILE A 279 14.58 -2.33 6.98
CA ILE A 279 14.85 -0.88 6.98
C ILE A 279 15.82 -0.49 5.86
N LEU A 280 15.83 -1.28 4.77
CA LEU A 280 16.79 -1.18 3.67
C LEU A 280 16.99 0.24 3.12
N PRO A 281 15.99 1.12 3.00
CA PRO A 281 16.20 2.47 2.49
C PRO A 281 17.13 3.31 3.37
N ILE A 282 17.09 3.12 4.69
CA ILE A 282 18.00 3.77 5.63
C ILE A 282 19.41 3.20 5.44
N VAL A 283 19.53 1.88 5.37
CA VAL A 283 20.81 1.18 5.16
C VAL A 283 21.47 1.61 3.86
N ASN A 284 20.72 1.63 2.75
CA ASN A 284 21.23 2.03 1.44
C ASN A 284 21.59 3.52 1.38
N THR A 285 20.95 4.36 2.19
CA THR A 285 21.37 5.77 2.33
C THR A 285 22.73 5.84 3.01
N VAL A 286 22.96 5.08 4.07
CA VAL A 286 24.28 4.99 4.73
C VAL A 286 25.33 4.44 3.76
N HIS A 287 25.03 3.33 3.07
CA HIS A 287 25.94 2.72 2.08
C HIS A 287 26.32 3.70 0.97
N PHE A 288 25.36 4.49 0.48
CA PHE A 288 25.62 5.51 -0.53
C PHE A 288 26.65 6.55 -0.05
N PHE A 289 26.52 7.02 1.20
CA PHE A 289 27.46 7.99 1.77
C PHE A 289 28.80 7.37 2.21
N SER A 290 28.83 6.09 2.56
CA SER A 290 30.06 5.35 2.89
C SER A 290 30.80 4.79 1.67
N GLY A 291 30.21 4.87 0.48
CA GLY A 291 30.78 4.30 -0.75
C GLY A 291 30.65 2.78 -0.85
N GLU A 292 29.76 2.18 -0.04
CA GLU A 292 29.47 0.75 -0.04
C GLU A 292 28.39 0.38 -1.08
N PRO A 293 28.38 -0.86 -1.58
CA PRO A 293 27.38 -1.30 -2.54
C PRO A 293 25.99 -1.31 -1.92
N MET A 294 25.00 -0.79 -2.65
CA MET A 294 23.59 -0.86 -2.25
C MET A 294 23.12 -2.31 -2.17
N GLN A 295 22.33 -2.60 -1.15
CA GLN A 295 21.72 -3.90 -0.89
C GLN A 295 20.34 -3.98 -1.56
N SER A 296 19.88 -5.19 -1.89
CA SER A 296 18.59 -5.44 -2.54
C SER A 296 17.55 -5.97 -1.56
N ALA A 297 16.28 -5.58 -1.76
CA ALA A 297 15.14 -6.06 -0.98
C ALA A 297 14.56 -7.41 -1.48
N ILE A 298 15.10 -7.96 -2.56
CA ILE A 298 14.59 -9.22 -3.14
C ILE A 298 14.81 -10.35 -2.14
N ASN A 299 13.73 -11.02 -1.75
CA ASN A 299 13.80 -12.16 -0.88
C ASN A 299 14.52 -13.33 -1.60
N PRO A 300 15.56 -13.92 -1.00
CA PRO A 300 16.26 -15.06 -1.60
C PRO A 300 15.40 -16.33 -1.60
N MET A 301 14.41 -16.43 -0.71
CA MET A 301 13.58 -17.62 -0.55
C MET A 301 12.45 -17.64 -1.59
N ASN A 302 12.28 -18.80 -2.23
CA ASN A 302 11.36 -19.02 -3.33
C ASN A 302 10.56 -20.31 -3.07
N TYR A 303 9.22 -20.21 -3.05
CA TYR A 303 8.36 -21.37 -2.82
C TYR A 303 7.35 -21.57 -3.94
N ILE A 304 7.18 -22.83 -4.36
CA ILE A 304 6.11 -23.23 -5.29
C ILE A 304 4.84 -23.39 -4.46
N ILE A 305 3.79 -22.64 -4.81
CA ILE A 305 2.53 -22.57 -4.06
C ILE A 305 1.35 -23.25 -4.78
N ASN A 306 1.57 -23.76 -5.98
CA ASN A 306 0.56 -24.34 -6.85
C ASN A 306 1.15 -25.59 -7.53
N TYR A 307 0.38 -26.68 -7.62
CA TYR A 307 0.86 -27.95 -8.17
C TYR A 307 1.04 -27.94 -9.69
N GLU A 308 0.34 -27.06 -10.39
CA GLU A 308 0.33 -26.99 -11.86
C GLU A 308 1.21 -25.85 -12.41
N ILE A 309 1.55 -24.87 -11.58
CA ILE A 309 2.38 -23.71 -11.96
C ILE A 309 3.78 -23.90 -11.39
N SER A 310 4.79 -24.05 -12.27
CA SER A 310 6.20 -24.21 -11.87
C SER A 310 6.85 -22.93 -11.34
N ASN A 311 6.19 -21.77 -11.46
CA ASN A 311 6.71 -20.50 -10.95
C ASN A 311 6.75 -20.49 -9.42
N SER A 312 7.86 -20.05 -8.86
CA SER A 312 7.98 -19.80 -7.43
C SER A 312 7.51 -18.39 -7.07
N SER A 313 7.06 -18.25 -5.83
CA SER A 313 6.81 -16.97 -5.19
C SER A 313 7.95 -16.64 -4.22
N ASN A 314 8.47 -15.42 -4.34
CA ASN A 314 9.45 -14.83 -3.42
C ASN A 314 8.85 -13.71 -2.55
N VAL A 315 7.54 -13.54 -2.59
CA VAL A 315 6.83 -12.52 -1.82
C VAL A 315 6.10 -13.19 -0.66
N PHE A 316 6.16 -12.56 0.50
CA PHE A 316 5.59 -13.08 1.73
C PHE A 316 4.71 -12.00 2.33
N THR A 317 3.63 -12.39 3.00
CA THR A 317 2.86 -11.42 3.80
C THR A 317 3.79 -10.59 4.71
N MET A 318 3.35 -9.42 5.14
CA MET A 318 4.06 -8.64 6.16
C MET A 318 4.40 -9.46 7.39
N VAL A 319 3.48 -10.31 7.85
CA VAL A 319 3.69 -11.22 8.98
C VAL A 319 4.81 -12.21 8.68
N GLY A 320 4.76 -12.87 7.53
CA GLY A 320 5.78 -13.84 7.11
C GLY A 320 7.15 -13.20 6.93
N THR A 321 7.20 -11.99 6.34
CA THR A 321 8.45 -11.24 6.16
C THR A 321 9.07 -10.85 7.51
N LEU A 322 8.26 -10.35 8.44
CA LEU A 322 8.76 -10.00 9.77
C LEU A 322 9.26 -11.24 10.54
N LEU A 323 8.54 -12.36 10.48
CA LEU A 323 8.98 -13.61 11.11
C LEU A 323 10.29 -14.12 10.50
N MET A 324 10.43 -14.07 9.18
CA MET A 324 11.63 -14.54 8.48
C MET A 324 12.89 -13.80 8.90
N TYR A 325 12.80 -12.47 9.04
CA TYR A 325 13.95 -11.62 9.33
C TYR A 325 14.16 -11.32 10.83
N LEU A 326 13.15 -11.51 11.68
CA LEU A 326 13.23 -11.16 13.11
C LEU A 326 12.85 -12.31 14.07
N ASN A 327 12.35 -13.43 13.56
CA ASN A 327 11.83 -14.54 14.36
C ASN A 327 10.89 -14.00 15.47
N ASN A 328 11.15 -14.27 16.74
CA ASN A 328 10.32 -13.81 17.86
C ASN A 328 10.29 -12.28 18.05
N TYR A 329 11.31 -11.54 17.59
CA TYR A 329 11.32 -10.07 17.67
C TYR A 329 10.35 -9.40 16.70
N SER A 330 9.79 -10.17 15.75
CA SER A 330 8.79 -9.71 14.79
C SER A 330 7.57 -9.07 15.47
N PHE A 331 7.13 -9.63 16.60
CA PHE A 331 5.99 -9.13 17.38
C PHE A 331 6.26 -7.74 17.98
N LEU A 332 7.47 -7.52 18.51
CA LEU A 332 7.89 -6.23 19.04
C LEU A 332 7.95 -5.19 17.92
N PHE A 333 8.59 -5.54 16.81
CA PHE A 333 8.71 -4.66 15.65
C PHE A 333 7.34 -4.29 15.07
N TYR A 334 6.43 -5.26 14.96
CA TYR A 334 5.05 -5.01 14.57
C TYR A 334 4.33 -4.07 15.54
N GLY A 335 4.48 -4.30 16.84
CA GLY A 335 3.92 -3.43 17.88
C GLY A 335 4.40 -1.99 17.74
N ILE A 336 5.67 -1.76 17.40
CA ILE A 336 6.23 -0.43 17.13
C ILE A 336 5.54 0.23 15.92
N ILE A 337 5.36 -0.49 14.81
CA ILE A 337 4.66 0.03 13.62
C ILE A 337 3.23 0.44 14.00
N VAL A 338 2.49 -0.44 14.68
CA VAL A 338 1.11 -0.18 15.10
C VAL A 338 1.04 1.00 16.07
N MET A 339 2.01 1.13 16.99
CA MET A 339 2.09 2.26 17.91
C MET A 339 2.27 3.58 17.17
N PHE A 340 3.22 3.67 16.22
CA PHE A 340 3.42 4.87 15.41
C PHE A 340 2.17 5.26 14.62
N GLN A 341 1.50 4.29 14.00
CA GLN A 341 0.25 4.53 13.28
C GLN A 341 -0.88 4.99 14.20
N SER A 342 -0.98 4.41 15.40
CA SER A 342 -1.96 4.81 16.42
C SER A 342 -1.73 6.26 16.87
N VAL A 343 -0.48 6.67 17.06
CA VAL A 343 -0.12 8.05 17.42
C VAL A 343 -0.49 9.02 16.30
N LEU A 344 -0.15 8.72 15.04
CA LEU A 344 -0.54 9.55 13.89
C LEU A 344 -2.07 9.69 13.78
N PHE A 345 -2.80 8.63 14.12
CA PHE A 345 -4.24 8.60 14.02
C PHE A 345 -4.97 9.01 15.29
N ILE A 346 -4.29 9.43 16.37
CA ILE A 346 -4.93 9.70 17.67
C ILE A 346 -6.02 10.78 17.57
N SER A 347 -5.72 11.85 16.82
CA SER A 347 -6.63 12.97 16.59
C SER A 347 -6.94 13.10 15.11
N ARG A 348 -8.20 12.80 14.73
CA ARG A 348 -8.66 13.01 13.35
C ARG A 348 -8.70 14.48 12.95
N LYS A 349 -8.71 15.39 13.92
CA LYS A 349 -8.66 16.83 13.64
C LYS A 349 -7.31 17.24 13.06
N ASN A 350 -6.23 16.52 13.36
CA ASN A 350 -4.91 16.79 12.78
C ASN A 350 -4.84 16.23 11.36
N VAL A 351 -5.14 17.09 10.39
CA VAL A 351 -5.23 16.72 8.98
C VAL A 351 -3.89 16.26 8.41
N VAL A 352 -2.80 16.90 8.83
CA VAL A 352 -1.44 16.56 8.40
C VAL A 352 -1.11 15.12 8.81
N ALA A 353 -1.30 14.80 10.09
CA ALA A 353 -1.05 13.45 10.60
C ALA A 353 -1.96 12.41 9.94
N CYS A 354 -3.23 12.76 9.68
CA CYS A 354 -4.17 11.86 9.01
C CYS A 354 -3.83 11.61 7.54
N ASN A 355 -3.36 12.62 6.79
CA ASN A 355 -2.92 12.42 5.41
C ASN A 355 -1.74 11.43 5.37
N VAL A 356 -0.77 11.58 6.28
CA VAL A 356 0.37 10.66 6.42
C VAL A 356 -0.10 9.26 6.82
N PHE A 357 -0.97 9.15 7.83
CA PHE A 357 -1.57 7.88 8.27
C PHE A 357 -2.24 7.13 7.11
N TRP A 358 -3.09 7.80 6.33
CA TRP A 358 -3.82 7.15 5.25
C TRP A 358 -2.92 6.71 4.11
N LEU A 359 -1.83 7.45 3.82
CA LEU A 359 -0.83 6.98 2.86
C LEU A 359 -0.14 5.71 3.36
N ILE A 360 0.37 5.70 4.60
CA ILE A 360 1.07 4.53 5.17
C ILE A 360 0.13 3.32 5.28
N THR A 361 -1.14 3.57 5.63
CA THR A 361 -2.20 2.55 5.64
C THR A 361 -2.46 2.02 4.23
N SER A 362 -2.36 2.84 3.19
CA SER A 362 -2.56 2.39 1.80
C SER A 362 -1.46 1.43 1.34
N PHE A 363 -0.22 1.59 1.79
CA PHE A 363 0.82 0.55 1.64
C PHE A 363 0.45 -0.71 2.44
N GLY A 364 0.03 -0.55 3.70
CA GLY A 364 -0.31 -1.67 4.58
C GLY A 364 -1.55 -2.47 4.15
N LEU A 365 -2.46 -1.89 3.36
CA LEU A 365 -3.58 -2.65 2.76
C LEU A 365 -3.11 -3.72 1.77
N PHE A 366 -1.85 -3.70 1.34
CA PHE A 366 -1.21 -4.74 0.55
C PHE A 366 -0.30 -5.67 1.38
N SER A 367 -0.35 -5.61 2.71
CA SER A 367 0.42 -6.47 3.61
C SER A 367 0.10 -7.97 3.48
N TRP A 368 -0.97 -8.34 2.79
CA TRP A 368 -1.26 -9.73 2.40
C TRP A 368 -0.34 -10.24 1.29
N PHE A 369 0.26 -9.34 0.50
CA PHE A 369 1.14 -9.67 -0.62
C PHE A 369 2.62 -9.54 -0.21
N GLU A 370 3.01 -8.40 0.36
CA GLU A 370 4.41 -8.07 0.66
C GLU A 370 4.55 -7.12 1.86
N TYR A 371 5.72 -7.10 2.50
CA TYR A 371 6.15 -6.03 3.39
C TYR A 371 6.64 -4.81 2.60
N TYR A 372 5.74 -3.89 2.27
CA TYR A 372 6.09 -2.73 1.45
C TYR A 372 7.04 -1.72 2.11
N TYR A 373 7.26 -1.81 3.43
CA TYR A 373 8.07 -0.85 4.18
C TYR A 373 9.59 -1.03 4.02
N PHE A 374 10.06 -2.00 3.22
CA PHE A 374 11.46 -2.05 2.79
C PHE A 374 11.74 -1.26 1.50
N HIS A 375 10.71 -0.73 0.84
CA HIS A 375 10.86 0.04 -0.40
C HIS A 375 11.11 1.52 -0.08
N LEU A 376 12.03 2.18 -0.79
CA LEU A 376 12.32 3.61 -0.60
C LEU A 376 11.07 4.51 -0.74
N ALA A 377 10.18 4.16 -1.67
CA ALA A 377 8.92 4.87 -1.89
C ALA A 377 8.04 4.94 -0.63
N SER A 378 8.14 3.97 0.28
CA SER A 378 7.40 3.96 1.55
C SER A 378 7.94 4.94 2.59
N TYR A 379 9.10 5.56 2.36
CA TYR A 379 9.69 6.62 3.20
C TYR A 379 9.54 7.99 2.53
N GLU A 380 9.86 8.08 1.24
CA GLU A 380 9.77 9.34 0.48
C GLU A 380 8.34 9.84 0.37
N ALA A 381 7.38 8.95 0.06
CA ALA A 381 6.00 9.34 -0.14
C ALA A 381 5.36 9.93 1.15
N PRO A 382 5.50 9.32 2.35
CA PRO A 382 5.06 9.94 3.60
C PRO A 382 5.70 11.30 3.88
N LEU A 383 6.99 11.46 3.57
CA LEU A 383 7.68 12.74 3.74
C LEU A 383 7.10 13.81 2.80
N TYR A 384 6.86 13.48 1.52
CA TYR A 384 6.21 14.40 0.60
C TYR A 384 4.80 14.77 1.03
N VAL A 385 4.01 13.80 1.52
CA VAL A 385 2.66 14.07 2.04
C VAL A 385 2.73 14.97 3.27
N LEU A 386 3.66 14.73 4.19
CA LEU A 386 3.89 15.58 5.36
C LEU A 386 4.18 17.01 4.92
N ILE A 387 5.17 17.21 4.06
CA ILE A 387 5.60 18.54 3.57
C ILE A 387 4.44 19.25 2.88
N LEU A 388 3.79 18.63 1.90
CA LEU A 388 2.67 19.25 1.18
C LEU A 388 1.49 19.54 2.10
N SER A 389 1.18 18.64 3.03
CA SER A 389 0.08 18.85 3.97
C SER A 389 0.37 20.03 4.90
N VAL A 390 1.62 20.21 5.34
CA VAL A 390 2.03 21.38 6.14
C VAL A 390 1.95 22.65 5.30
N ILE A 391 2.53 22.67 4.09
CA ILE A 391 2.53 23.85 3.21
C ILE A 391 1.09 24.29 2.85
N PHE A 392 0.20 23.33 2.61
CA PHE A 392 -1.18 23.62 2.22
C PHE A 392 -2.15 23.74 3.40
N SER A 393 -1.72 23.49 4.62
CA SER A 393 -2.55 23.73 5.81
C SER A 393 -2.83 25.23 5.92
N GLY A 394 -4.10 25.64 5.79
CA GLY A 394 -4.45 27.06 5.79
C GLY A 394 -4.23 27.73 7.16
N LYS A 395 -4.12 29.07 7.20
CA LYS A 395 -4.00 29.88 8.46
C LYS A 395 -5.09 29.63 9.52
N LYS A 396 -6.26 29.07 9.14
CA LYS A 396 -7.30 28.63 10.09
C LYS A 396 -6.89 27.38 10.91
N SER A 397 -5.88 26.63 10.48
CA SER A 397 -5.29 25.50 11.22
C SER A 397 -4.27 25.93 12.27
N GLU A 398 -3.60 27.09 12.11
CA GLU A 398 -2.69 27.65 13.13
C GLU A 398 -3.43 27.91 14.45
N LYS A 399 -4.65 28.46 14.40
CA LYS A 399 -5.51 28.59 15.59
C LYS A 399 -5.95 27.25 16.19
N GLN A 400 -5.95 26.16 15.42
CA GLN A 400 -6.29 24.82 15.92
C GLN A 400 -5.09 24.04 16.45
N LEU A 401 -3.87 24.42 16.05
CA LEU A 401 -2.59 23.95 16.61
C LEU A 401 -2.22 24.72 17.90
N LEU A 402 -2.63 25.99 18.01
CA LEU A 402 -2.35 26.83 19.19
C LEU A 402 -3.41 26.71 20.29
N ASN A 403 -4.68 26.42 19.96
CA ASN A 403 -5.77 26.36 20.96
C ASN A 403 -6.00 24.95 21.55
N SER A 404 -5.03 24.04 21.52
CA SER A 404 -5.06 22.81 22.35
C SER A 404 -4.54 23.04 23.77
N HIS A 405 -4.18 24.27 24.12
CA HIS A 405 -3.87 24.71 25.47
C HIS A 405 -4.89 25.78 25.92
N SER A 406 -6.09 25.33 26.28
CA SER A 406 -7.01 26.08 27.14
C SER A 406 -7.93 25.13 27.86
#